data_AF-A0A9D2F7H8-F1
#
_entry.id   AF-A0A9D2F7H8-F1
#
_cell.length_a   1.000
_cell.length_b   1.000
_cell.length_c   1.000
_cell.angle_alpha   90.00
_cell.angle_beta   90.00
_cell.angle_gamma   90.00
#
_symmetry.space_group_name_H-M   'P 1'
#
loop_
_entity.id
_entity.type
_entity.pdbx_description
1 polymer ?
#
loop_
_entity_poly.entity_id
_entity_poly.type
_entity_poly.pdbx_seq_one_letter_code
_entity_poly.pdbx_strand_id
1 'polypeptide(L)' 'MMYLVVAVTYNKQKKVKKFKTYREALSYATNYRVVSQSQVIKNEVVIADFIF' A
#
# COMPACT_ATOMS: atom_id res chain seq x y z
N MET A 1 5.58 15.54 -4.09
CA MET A 1 4.41 14.77 -3.63
C MET A 1 4.77 13.29 -3.59
N MET A 2 4.56 12.61 -2.47
CA MET A 2 4.93 11.20 -2.30
C MET A 2 3.72 10.40 -1.80
N TYR A 3 3.57 9.19 -2.31
CA TYR A 3 2.55 8.24 -1.89
C TYR A 3 3.15 7.32 -0.84
N LEU A 4 2.41 7.03 0.21
CA LEU A 4 2.79 6.09 1.25
C LEU A 4 1.87 4.88 1.18
N VAL A 5 2.43 3.69 1.13
CA VAL A 5 1.67 2.45 1.17
C VAL A 5 1.94 1.76 2.49
N VAL A 6 0.89 1.53 3.27
CA VAL A 6 0.88 0.66 4.43
C VAL A 6 0.31 -0.68 3.98
N ALA A 7 1.08 -1.75 4.09
CA ALA A 7 0.66 -3.09 3.70
C ALA A 7 0.82 -4.06 4.87
N VAL A 8 -0.11 -5.01 5.00
CA VAL A 8 -0.05 -6.16 5.90
C VAL A 8 0.11 -7.40 5.02
N THR A 9 1.10 -8.24 5.32
CA THR A 9 1.30 -9.50 4.62
C THR A 9 0.47 -10.62 5.24
N TYR A 10 0.30 -11.74 4.53
CA TYR A 10 -0.35 -12.95 5.08
C TYR A 10 0.37 -13.49 6.33
N ASN A 11 1.65 -13.18 6.51
CA ASN A 11 2.41 -13.49 7.72
C ASN A 11 2.18 -12.47 8.85
N LYS A 12 1.14 -11.63 8.75
CA LYS A 12 0.80 -10.55 9.68
C LYS A 12 1.89 -9.50 9.87
N GLN A 13 2.83 -9.38 8.95
CA GLN A 13 3.88 -8.36 9.01
C GLN A 13 3.41 -7.05 8.38
N LYS A 14 3.56 -5.95 9.10
CA LYS A 14 3.30 -4.61 8.58
C LYS A 14 4.53 -4.07 7.84
N LYS A 15 4.35 -3.63 6.61
CA LYS A 15 5.37 -2.99 5.78
C LYS A 15 4.89 -1.62 5.36
N VAL A 16 5.77 -0.62 5.47
CA VAL A 16 5.50 0.74 5.01
C VAL A 16 6.51 1.09 3.93
N LYS A 17 6.03 1.50 2.77
CA LYS A 17 6.88 1.96 1.65
C LYS A 17 6.39 3.27 1.09
N LYS A 18 7.32 4.09 0.60
CA LYS A 18 7.00 5.37 -0.03
C LYS A 18 7.36 5.32 -1.50
N PHE A 19 6.53 5.93 -2.34
CA PHE A 19 6.66 5.92 -3.80
C PHE A 19 6.48 7.34 -4.36
N LYS A 20 7.17 7.63 -5.47
CA LYS A 20 7.07 8.93 -6.14
C LYS A 20 5.79 9.04 -6.95
N THR A 21 5.34 7.93 -7.53
CA THR A 21 4.17 7.89 -8.41
C THR A 21 3.04 7.07 -7.81
N TYR A 22 1.79 7.40 -8.19
CA TYR A 22 0.62 6.65 -7.77
C TYR A 22 0.62 5.23 -8.33
N ARG A 23 1.10 5.07 -9.58
CA ARG A 23 1.17 3.77 -10.27
C ARG A 23 2.07 2.77 -9.53
N GLU A 24 3.24 3.20 -9.07
CA GLU A 24 4.13 2.33 -8.28
C GLU A 24 3.51 1.98 -6.92
N ALA A 25 2.87 2.95 -6.27
CA ALA A 25 2.16 2.73 -5.01
C ALA A 25 1.03 1.70 -5.17
N LEU A 26 0.20 1.84 -6.20
CA LEU A 26 -0.85 0.90 -6.56
C LEU A 26 -0.29 -0.49 -6.85
N SER A 27 0.72 -0.59 -7.71
CA SER A 27 1.34 -1.86 -8.09
C SER A 27 1.83 -2.66 -6.86
N TYR A 28 2.41 -1.96 -5.88
CA TYR A 28 2.83 -2.59 -4.62
C TYR A 28 1.64 -2.94 -3.72
N ALA A 29 0.66 -2.04 -3.58
CA ALA A 29 -0.53 -2.22 -2.75
C ALA A 29 -1.37 -3.43 -3.21
N THR A 30 -1.52 -3.61 -4.53
CA THR A 30 -2.34 -4.67 -5.11
C THR A 30 -1.58 -5.98 -5.33
N ASN A 31 -0.38 -6.15 -4.74
CA ASN A 31 0.36 -7.41 -4.83
C ASN A 31 -0.23 -8.47 -3.90
N TYR A 32 -1.38 -9.00 -4.29
CA TYR A 32 -2.17 -10.02 -3.57
C TYR A 32 -1.42 -11.34 -3.33
N ARG A 33 -0.26 -11.57 -3.97
CA ARG A 33 0.56 -12.75 -3.68
C ARG A 33 1.31 -12.66 -2.35
N VAL A 34 1.50 -11.44 -1.85
CA VAL A 34 2.34 -11.16 -0.66
C VAL A 34 1.57 -10.37 0.40
N VAL A 35 0.58 -9.60 -0.02
CA VAL A 35 -0.15 -8.64 0.79
C VAL A 35 -1.59 -9.11 0.97
N SER A 36 -2.06 -9.18 2.23
CA SER A 36 -3.45 -9.50 2.58
C SER A 36 -4.30 -8.24 2.75
N GLN A 37 -3.69 -7.12 3.12
CA GLN A 37 -4.37 -5.83 3.22
C GLN A 37 -3.40 -4.70 2.89
N SER A 38 -3.85 -3.65 2.20
CA SER A 38 -3.03 -2.44 2.03
C SER A 38 -3.83 -1.17 1.89
N GLN A 39 -3.20 -0.06 2.26
CA GLN A 39 -3.73 1.28 2.16
C GLN A 39 -2.71 2.18 1.46
N VAL A 40 -3.17 2.96 0.49
CA VAL A 40 -2.40 4.01 -0.15
C VAL A 40 -2.82 5.34 0.44
N ILE A 41 -1.85 6.10 0.95
CA ILE A 41 -2.03 7.37 1.65
C ILE A 41 -1.27 8.45 0.89
N LYS A 42 -1.90 9.60 0.70
CA LYS A 42 -1.29 10.80 0.13
C LYS A 42 -1.75 12.01 0.93
N ASN A 43 -0.81 12.83 1.41
CA ASN A 43 -1.12 14.00 2.23
C ASN A 43 -2.05 13.66 3.42
N GLU A 44 -1.75 12.57 4.13
CA GLU A 44 -2.51 12.07 5.29
C GLU A 44 -3.94 11.57 4.97
N VAL A 45 -4.34 11.57 3.69
CA VAL A 45 -5.61 11.03 3.23
C VAL A 45 -5.42 9.64 2.63
N VAL A 46 -6.23 8.67 3.05
CA VAL A 46 -6.32 7.36 2.41
C VAL A 46 -7.04 7.53 1.08
N ILE A 47 -6.34 7.23 -0.02
CA ILE A 47 -6.87 7.36 -1.38
C ILE A 47 -7.27 6.02 -2.00
N ALA A 48 -6.80 4.91 -1.42
CA ALA A 48 -7.19 3.57 -1.81
C ALA A 48 -6.98 2.61 -0.63
N ASP A 49 -7.90 1.65 -0.48
CA ASP A 49 -7.85 0.59 0.52
C ASP A 49 -8.19 -0.74 -0.16
N PHE A 50 -7.45 -1.79 0.18
CA PHE A 50 -7.55 -3.10 -0.42
C PHE A 50 -7.45 -4.18 0.64
N ILE A 51 -8.35 -5.17 0.58
CA ILE A 51 -8.39 -6.36 1.45
C ILE A 51 -8.54 -7.58 0.53
N PHE A 52 -7.71 -8.60 0.73
CA PHE A 52 -7.59 -9.80 -0.11
C PHE A 52 -7.64 -11.09 0.69
#